data_AF-A0A9X7TSI8-F1
#
_entry.id   AF-A0A9X7TSI8-F1
#
_cell.length_a   1.000
_cell.length_b   1.000
_cell.length_c   1.000
_cell.angle_alpha   90.00
_cell.angle_beta   90.00
_cell.angle_gamma   90.00
#
_symmetry.space_group_name_H-M   'P 1'
#
loop_
_entity.id
_entity.type
_entity.pdbx_description
1 polymer ?
#
loop_
_entity_poly.entity_id
_entity_poly.type
_entity_poly.pdbx_seq_one_letter_code
_entity_poly.pdbx_strand_id
1 'polypeptide(L)'
;MKDKIVEILRNIYDPEIPINIYDLGLVREIRIEDKKIFIRLIFTANRGCTLADLVAVQVKYKLMKAFPDYTVEVKSDFNEEWDISYATYEGRLMLEEIYGKEAVEALINKKKIEELITANNFRVQDFNPQEYMRRIVEERYNNFKQWYEKHKII
;
A
#
# COMPACT_ATOMS: atom_id res chain seq x y z
N MET A 1 8.30 13.20 19.80
CA MET A 1 9.28 12.38 19.05
C MET A 1 8.59 11.35 18.16
N LYS A 2 7.69 10.53 18.72
CA LYS A 2 6.91 9.55 17.95
C LYS A 2 6.18 10.17 16.74
N ASP A 3 5.59 11.35 16.88
CA ASP A 3 4.90 12.03 15.78
C ASP A 3 5.82 12.36 14.60
N LYS A 4 7.06 12.81 14.89
CA LYS A 4 8.08 13.06 13.86
C LYS A 4 8.53 11.79 13.17
N ILE A 5 8.60 10.66 13.89
CA ILE A 5 8.87 9.35 13.28
C ILE A 5 7.72 8.98 12.33
N VAL A 6 6.47 9.12 12.78
CA VAL A 6 5.28 8.85 11.95
C VAL A 6 5.27 9.73 10.69
N GLU A 7 5.58 11.01 10.81
CA GLU A 7 5.70 11.94 9.67
C GLU A 7 6.77 11.47 8.66
N ILE A 8 7.94 11.04 9.14
CA ILE A 8 8.99 10.50 8.27
C ILE A 8 8.53 9.22 7.57
N LEU A 9 7.84 8.33 8.28
CA LEU A 9 7.32 7.07 7.73
C LEU A 9 6.23 7.33 6.69
N ARG A 10 5.37 8.34 6.89
CA ARG A 10 4.37 8.80 5.90
C ARG A 10 4.98 9.38 4.62
N ASN A 11 6.27 9.72 4.63
CA ASN A 11 7.01 10.17 3.45
C ASN A 11 7.75 9.02 2.73
N ILE A 12 7.48 7.77 3.07
CA ILE A 12 8.04 6.58 2.41
C ILE A 12 6.87 5.82 1.81
N TYR A 13 6.96 5.53 0.51
CA TYR A 13 5.90 4.91 -0.26
C TYR A 13 6.24 3.46 -0.59
N ASP A 14 5.21 2.62 -0.63
CA ASP A 14 5.37 1.28 -1.17
C ASP A 14 5.65 1.37 -2.68
N PRO A 15 6.64 0.61 -3.22
CA PRO A 15 7.01 0.70 -4.63
C PRO A 15 5.96 0.16 -5.61
N GLU A 16 5.04 -0.70 -5.15
CA GLU A 16 4.02 -1.33 -5.99
C GLU A 16 2.65 -0.67 -5.81
N ILE A 17 2.31 -0.30 -4.59
CA ILE A 17 1.06 0.37 -4.22
C ILE A 17 1.42 1.81 -3.88
N PRO A 18 0.96 2.84 -4.62
CA PRO A 18 1.38 4.23 -4.46
C PRO A 18 0.77 4.92 -3.21
N ILE A 19 0.85 4.26 -2.05
CA ILE A 19 0.40 4.69 -0.73
C ILE A 19 1.61 4.62 0.21
N ASN A 20 1.65 5.51 1.20
CA ASN A 20 2.74 5.49 2.17
C ASN A 20 2.67 4.27 3.10
N ILE A 21 3.84 3.79 3.55
CA ILE A 21 3.96 2.55 4.33
C ILE A 21 3.24 2.61 5.69
N TYR A 22 3.01 3.81 6.22
CA TYR A 22 2.30 4.01 7.48
C TYR A 22 0.79 3.85 7.29
N ASP A 23 0.21 4.57 6.32
CA ASP A 23 -1.22 4.53 6.05
C ASP A 23 -1.65 3.22 5.38
N LEU A 24 -0.75 2.57 4.63
CA LEU A 24 -0.95 1.21 4.14
C LEU A 24 -0.90 0.16 5.28
N GLY A 25 -0.46 0.53 6.48
CA GLY A 25 -0.45 -0.37 7.64
C GLY A 25 0.73 -1.34 7.69
N LEU A 26 1.79 -1.09 6.90
CA LEU A 26 3.00 -1.92 6.89
C LEU A 26 3.85 -1.74 8.16
N VAL A 27 3.76 -0.58 8.81
CA VAL A 27 4.44 -0.31 10.09
C VAL A 27 3.62 -0.90 11.24
N ARG A 28 4.10 -1.99 11.82
CA ARG A 28 3.37 -2.69 12.89
C ARG A 28 3.78 -2.28 14.29
N GLU A 29 4.97 -1.72 14.43
CA GLU A 29 5.47 -1.32 15.72
C GLU A 29 6.54 -0.25 15.62
N ILE A 30 6.44 0.68 16.55
CA ILE A 30 7.41 1.75 16.79
C ILE A 30 7.69 1.72 18.29
N ARG A 31 8.88 1.24 18.66
CA ARG A 31 9.38 1.31 20.05
C ARG A 31 10.52 2.30 20.11
N ILE A 32 10.53 3.10 21.18
CA ILE A 32 11.57 4.09 21.45
C ILE A 32 12.00 3.84 22.90
N GLU A 33 13.21 3.35 23.08
CA GLU A 33 13.78 3.00 24.38
C GLU A 33 15.18 3.60 24.46
N ASP A 34 15.43 4.45 25.47
CA ASP A 34 16.66 5.24 25.62
C ASP A 34 17.05 5.98 24.32
N LYS A 35 18.15 5.56 23.69
CA LYS A 35 18.66 6.07 22.42
C LYS A 35 18.49 5.06 21.28
N LYS A 36 17.49 4.18 21.36
CA LYS A 36 17.19 3.17 20.35
C LYS A 36 15.79 3.36 19.79
N ILE A 37 15.70 3.41 18.47
CA ILE A 37 14.43 3.40 17.73
C ILE A 37 14.33 2.04 17.05
N PHE A 38 13.27 1.30 17.36
CA PHE A 38 12.96 0.02 16.73
C PHE A 38 11.68 0.15 15.90
N ILE A 39 11.75 -0.27 14.65
CA ILE A 39 10.62 -0.32 13.72
C ILE A 39 10.42 -1.77 13.25
N ARG A 40 9.20 -2.29 13.41
CA ARG A 40 8.78 -3.56 12.78
C ARG A 40 7.94 -3.26 11.55
N LEU A 41 8.36 -3.81 10.40
CA LEU A 41 7.66 -3.72 9.12
C LEU A 41 7.14 -5.10 8.73
N ILE A 42 5.96 -5.13 8.13
CA ILE A 42 5.45 -6.26 7.35
C ILE A 42 5.26 -5.81 5.90
N PHE A 43 4.94 -6.73 4.99
CA PHE A 43 4.79 -6.42 3.57
C PHE A 43 3.54 -7.10 2.99
N THR A 44 3.00 -6.53 1.90
CA THR A 44 1.83 -7.03 1.18
C THR A 44 2.08 -8.37 0.48
N ALA A 45 3.33 -8.67 0.14
CA ALA A 45 3.75 -9.94 -0.45
C ALA A 45 4.81 -10.64 0.43
N ASN A 46 4.62 -11.93 0.69
CA ASN A 46 5.53 -12.73 1.51
C ASN A 46 6.72 -13.29 0.70
N ARG A 47 7.93 -13.08 1.23
CA ARG A 47 9.24 -13.68 0.91
C ARG A 47 9.92 -13.27 -0.41
N GLY A 48 11.21 -12.92 -0.31
CA GLY A 48 12.13 -12.82 -1.45
C GLY A 48 12.04 -11.55 -2.29
N CYS A 49 11.25 -10.55 -1.87
CA CYS A 49 11.09 -9.31 -2.62
C CYS A 49 12.20 -8.30 -2.29
N THR A 50 13.02 -7.97 -3.29
CA THR A 50 14.05 -6.92 -3.22
C THR A 50 13.47 -5.55 -2.85
N LEU A 51 12.19 -5.32 -3.13
CA LEU A 51 11.49 -4.07 -2.81
C LEU A 51 11.27 -3.90 -1.30
N ALA A 52 11.05 -4.99 -0.57
CA ALA A 52 10.90 -4.95 0.89
C ALA A 52 12.18 -4.47 1.58
N ASP A 53 13.33 -4.98 1.13
CA ASP A 53 14.64 -4.54 1.62
C ASP A 53 14.91 -3.07 1.29
N LEU A 54 14.52 -2.62 0.09
CA LEU A 54 14.64 -1.21 -0.30
C LEU A 54 13.85 -0.30 0.65
N VAL A 55 12.60 -0.65 0.97
CA VAL A 55 11.77 0.11 1.93
C VAL A 55 12.41 0.12 3.32
N ALA A 56 12.87 -1.03 3.81
CA ALA A 56 13.51 -1.13 5.13
C ALA A 56 14.80 -0.28 5.21
N VAL A 57 15.61 -0.28 4.16
CA VAL A 57 16.81 0.58 4.05
C VAL A 57 16.43 2.06 4.04
N GLN A 58 15.39 2.45 3.29
CA GLN A 58 14.91 3.83 3.26
C GLN A 58 14.42 4.30 4.64
N VAL A 59 13.65 3.46 5.34
CA VAL A 59 13.19 3.73 6.72
C VAL A 59 14.40 3.96 7.63
N LYS A 60 15.35 3.03 7.64
CA LYS A 60 16.55 3.11 8.49
C LYS A 60 17.33 4.39 8.19
N TYR A 61 17.60 4.67 6.92
CA TYR A 61 18.36 5.83 6.48
C TYR A 61 17.68 7.16 6.88
N LYS A 62 16.38 7.32 6.58
CA LYS A 62 15.66 8.56 6.89
C LYS A 62 15.58 8.82 8.40
N LEU A 63 15.37 7.77 9.19
CA LEU A 63 15.34 7.89 10.65
C LEU A 63 16.71 8.19 11.24
N MET A 64 17.79 7.53 10.79
CA MET A 64 19.16 7.84 11.23
C MET A 64 19.54 9.29 10.91
N LYS A 65 19.15 9.78 9.73
CA LYS A 65 19.39 11.18 9.34
C LYS A 65 18.63 12.17 10.22
N ALA A 66 17.39 11.85 10.60
CA ALA A 66 16.56 12.72 11.44
C ALA A 66 16.92 12.68 12.94
N PHE A 67 17.53 11.58 13.38
CA PHE A 67 17.89 11.31 14.78
C PHE A 67 19.33 10.79 14.87
N PRO A 68 20.36 11.64 14.65
CA PRO A 68 21.76 11.22 14.56
C PRO A 68 22.31 10.61 15.86
N ASP A 69 21.76 10.98 17.01
CA ASP A 69 22.17 10.45 18.32
C ASP A 69 21.49 9.13 18.70
N TYR A 70 20.66 8.56 17.81
CA TYR A 70 19.89 7.35 18.05
C TYR A 70 20.38 6.18 17.18
N THR A 71 20.40 4.99 17.78
CA THR A 71 20.55 3.74 17.03
C THR A 71 19.21 3.34 16.44
N VAL A 72 19.15 3.13 15.12
CA VAL A 72 17.93 2.71 14.44
C VAL A 72 18.03 1.25 14.02
N GLU A 73 17.10 0.44 14.50
CA GLU A 73 16.90 -0.95 14.09
C GLU A 73 15.57 -1.07 13.34
N VAL A 74 15.61 -1.67 12.15
CA VAL A 74 14.44 -1.94 11.33
C VAL A 74 14.38 -3.43 11.08
N LYS A 75 13.28 -4.07 11.45
CA LYS A 75 13.05 -5.49 11.26
C LYS A 75 11.90 -5.70 10.27
N SER A 76 12.22 -6.35 9.16
CA SER A 76 11.24 -6.90 8.23
C SER A 76 10.73 -8.24 8.77
N ASP A 77 9.44 -8.33 9.07
CA ASP A 77 8.77 -9.53 9.54
C ASP A 77 7.94 -10.12 8.39
N PHE A 78 8.38 -11.29 7.91
CA PHE A 78 7.73 -12.02 6.81
C PHE A 78 6.86 -13.19 7.30
N ASN A 79 6.64 -13.29 8.62
CA ASN A 79 5.80 -14.31 9.20
C ASN A 79 4.37 -13.81 9.47
N GLU A 80 4.16 -12.49 9.51
CA GLU A 80 2.86 -11.85 9.65
C GLU A 80 2.36 -11.43 8.26
N GLU A 81 1.25 -12.02 7.82
CA GLU A 81 0.58 -11.61 6.58
C GLU A 81 -0.11 -10.26 6.76
N TRP A 82 0.01 -9.40 5.77
CA TRP A 82 -0.71 -8.14 5.75
C TRP A 82 -2.22 -8.36 5.58
N ASP A 83 -3.01 -7.66 6.38
CA ASP A 83 -4.47 -7.64 6.32
C ASP A 83 -4.93 -6.20 6.14
N ILE A 84 -5.97 -5.99 5.34
CA ILE A 84 -6.49 -4.65 5.02
C ILE A 84 -7.00 -3.89 6.25
N SER A 85 -7.33 -4.60 7.34
CA SER A 85 -7.67 -3.98 8.63
C SER A 85 -6.51 -3.19 9.24
N TYR A 86 -5.26 -3.43 8.79
CA TYR A 86 -4.08 -2.69 9.24
C TYR A 86 -3.94 -1.32 8.62
N ALA A 87 -4.53 -1.10 7.45
CA ALA A 87 -4.52 0.21 6.80
C ALA A 87 -5.25 1.24 7.68
N THR A 88 -4.78 2.49 7.66
CA THR A 88 -5.49 3.60 8.31
C THR A 88 -6.78 3.91 7.55
N TYR A 89 -7.60 4.81 8.09
CA TYR A 89 -8.79 5.26 7.38
C TYR A 89 -8.41 5.90 6.03
N GLU A 90 -7.39 6.76 6.04
CA GLU A 90 -6.83 7.41 4.86
C GLU A 90 -6.25 6.41 3.87
N GLY A 91 -5.51 5.40 4.37
CA GLY A 91 -4.98 4.33 3.53
C GLY A 91 -6.08 3.51 2.84
N ARG A 92 -7.18 3.21 3.55
CA ARG A 92 -8.35 2.54 2.95
C ARG A 92 -9.00 3.39 1.87
N LEU A 93 -9.22 4.68 2.11
CA LEU A 93 -9.76 5.57 1.08
C LEU A 93 -8.89 5.61 -0.18
N MET A 94 -7.55 5.64 -0.02
CA MET A 94 -6.64 5.58 -1.16
C MET A 94 -6.71 4.23 -1.89
N LEU A 95 -6.86 3.11 -1.18
CA LEU A 95 -7.07 1.81 -1.79
C LEU A 95 -8.40 1.76 -2.56
N GLU A 96 -9.48 2.35 -2.04
CA GLU A 96 -10.77 2.45 -2.72
C GLU A 96 -10.65 3.28 -4.01
N GLU A 97 -9.89 4.38 -4.00
CA GLU A 97 -9.63 5.20 -5.18
C GLU A 97 -8.84 4.43 -6.27
N ILE A 98 -7.86 3.61 -5.87
CA ILE A 98 -6.99 2.88 -6.80
C ILE A 98 -7.69 1.64 -7.37
N TYR A 99 -8.36 0.87 -6.52
CA TYR A 99 -8.87 -0.47 -6.84
C TYR A 99 -10.39 -0.58 -6.91
N GLY A 100 -11.12 0.45 -6.47
CA GLY A 100 -12.58 0.44 -6.36
C GLY A 100 -13.08 -0.02 -4.99
N LYS A 101 -14.19 0.57 -4.55
CA LYS A 101 -14.80 0.31 -3.25
C LYS A 101 -15.22 -1.14 -3.08
N GLU A 102 -15.77 -1.75 -4.12
CA GLU A 102 -16.23 -3.14 -4.12
C GLU A 102 -15.07 -4.11 -3.89
N ALA A 103 -13.89 -3.83 -4.46
CA ALA A 103 -12.69 -4.65 -4.30
C ALA A 103 -12.16 -4.56 -2.85
N VAL A 104 -12.12 -3.35 -2.30
CA VAL A 104 -11.71 -3.13 -0.90
C VAL A 104 -12.69 -3.77 0.08
N GLU A 105 -14.00 -3.63 -0.14
CA GLU A 105 -15.02 -4.29 0.67
C GLU A 105 -14.94 -5.82 0.60
N ALA A 106 -14.61 -6.37 -0.57
CA ALA A 106 -14.39 -7.81 -0.73
C ALA A 106 -13.19 -8.28 0.11
N LEU A 107 -12.08 -7.53 0.11
CA LEU A 107 -10.91 -7.82 0.94
C LEU A 107 -11.23 -7.75 2.44
N ILE A 108 -11.98 -6.73 2.88
CA ILE A 108 -12.40 -6.57 4.28
C ILE A 108 -13.25 -7.75 4.74
N ASN A 109 -14.21 -8.16 3.91
CA ASN A 109 -15.12 -9.25 4.25
C ASN A 109 -14.49 -10.64 4.03
N LYS A 110 -13.23 -10.70 3.57
CA LYS A 110 -12.54 -11.95 3.17
C LYS A 110 -13.38 -12.80 2.23
N LYS A 111 -14.21 -12.15 1.39
CA LYS A 111 -15.08 -12.83 0.44
C LYS A 111 -14.22 -13.62 -0.51
N LYS A 112 -14.52 -14.91 -0.63
CA LYS A 112 -13.80 -15.74 -1.59
C LYS A 112 -14.21 -15.35 -3.01
N ILE A 113 -13.31 -15.61 -3.97
CA ILE A 113 -13.56 -15.31 -5.38
C ILE A 113 -14.86 -16.00 -5.85
N GLU A 114 -15.11 -17.23 -5.38
CA GLU A 114 -16.32 -18.00 -5.71
C GLU A 114 -17.60 -17.31 -5.22
N GLU A 115 -17.57 -16.67 -4.06
CA GLU A 115 -18.70 -15.94 -3.49
C GLU A 115 -18.97 -14.65 -4.28
N LEU A 116 -17.91 -13.96 -4.74
CA LEU A 116 -18.04 -12.76 -5.57
C LEU A 116 -18.61 -13.08 -6.96
N ILE A 117 -18.15 -14.17 -7.58
CA ILE A 117 -18.65 -14.65 -8.88
C ILE A 117 -20.15 -14.99 -8.77
N THR A 118 -20.53 -15.68 -7.69
CA THR A 118 -21.93 -16.08 -7.45
C THR A 118 -22.81 -14.87 -7.17
N ALA A 119 -22.36 -13.93 -6.32
CA ALA A 119 -23.14 -12.74 -5.96
C ALA A 119 -23.35 -11.78 -7.14
N ASN A 120 -22.35 -11.64 -8.02
CA ASN A 120 -22.43 -10.76 -9.19
C ASN A 120 -23.00 -11.45 -10.43
N ASN A 121 -23.52 -12.68 -10.29
CA ASN A 121 -24.05 -13.48 -11.40
C ASN A 121 -23.08 -13.55 -12.60
N PHE A 122 -21.79 -13.54 -12.31
CA PHE A 122 -20.75 -13.38 -13.32
C PHE A 122 -20.51 -14.72 -14.01
N ARG A 123 -21.01 -14.88 -15.24
CA ARG A 123 -20.73 -16.06 -16.04
C ARG A 123 -19.32 -15.93 -16.58
N VAL A 124 -18.38 -16.65 -15.98
CA VAL A 124 -16.98 -16.74 -16.43
C VAL A 124 -16.87 -17.11 -17.93
N GLN A 125 -17.87 -17.81 -18.46
CA GLN A 125 -17.99 -18.20 -19.86
C GLN A 125 -18.11 -17.01 -20.82
N ASP A 126 -18.62 -15.86 -20.35
CA ASP A 126 -18.83 -14.65 -21.13
C ASP A 126 -17.72 -13.59 -20.90
N PHE A 127 -16.72 -13.89 -20.06
CA PHE A 127 -15.63 -12.97 -19.76
C PHE A 127 -14.52 -13.07 -20.81
N ASN A 128 -14.39 -12.04 -21.63
CA ASN A 128 -13.24 -11.86 -22.53
C ASN A 128 -12.19 -10.95 -21.87
N PRO A 129 -11.06 -11.49 -21.38
CA PRO A 129 -10.06 -10.70 -20.66
C PRO A 129 -9.40 -9.63 -21.53
N GLN A 130 -9.22 -9.90 -22.83
CA GLN A 130 -8.58 -8.96 -23.75
C GLN A 130 -9.45 -7.73 -24.00
N GLU A 131 -10.75 -7.96 -24.20
CA GLU A 131 -11.71 -6.89 -24.44
C GLU A 131 -11.98 -6.06 -23.17
N TYR A 132 -12.07 -6.73 -22.01
CA TYR A 132 -12.12 -6.06 -20.72
C TYR A 132 -10.90 -5.15 -20.52
N MET A 133 -9.69 -5.68 -20.76
CA MET A 133 -8.47 -4.89 -20.57
C MET A 133 -8.36 -3.73 -21.53
N ARG A 134 -8.74 -3.93 -22.80
CA ARG A 134 -8.80 -2.86 -23.79
C ARG A 134 -9.70 -1.72 -23.33
N ARG A 135 -10.92 -2.05 -22.87
CA ARG A 135 -11.90 -1.06 -22.41
C ARG A 135 -11.39 -0.26 -21.22
N ILE A 136 -10.87 -0.93 -20.18
CA ILE A 136 -10.38 -0.27 -18.97
C ILE A 136 -9.16 0.62 -19.26
N VAL A 137 -8.23 0.17 -20.11
CA VAL A 137 -7.06 0.97 -20.50
C VAL A 137 -7.48 2.20 -21.30
N GLU A 138 -8.42 2.05 -22.25
CA GLU A 138 -8.98 3.17 -23.01
C GLU A 138 -9.70 4.18 -22.10
N GLU A 139 -10.51 3.71 -21.15
CA GLU A 139 -11.22 4.55 -20.19
C GLU A 139 -10.25 5.33 -19.28
N ARG A 140 -9.24 4.65 -18.71
CA ARG A 140 -8.19 5.31 -17.91
C ARG A 140 -7.39 6.32 -18.72
N TYR A 141 -7.04 5.99 -19.97
CA TYR A 141 -6.35 6.91 -20.87
C TYR A 141 -7.20 8.15 -21.16
N ASN A 142 -8.49 7.98 -21.41
CA ASN A 142 -9.41 9.10 -21.65
C ASN A 142 -9.56 9.99 -20.42
N ASN A 143 -9.71 9.41 -19.22
CA ASN A 143 -9.76 10.16 -17.97
C ASN A 143 -8.47 10.95 -17.73
N PHE A 144 -7.32 10.32 -17.95
CA PHE A 144 -6.01 10.99 -17.87
C PHE A 144 -5.88 12.11 -18.90
N LYS A 145 -6.28 11.87 -20.16
CA LYS A 145 -6.23 12.85 -21.23
C LYS A 145 -7.11 14.07 -20.92
N GLN A 146 -8.33 13.86 -20.44
CA GLN A 146 -9.22 14.95 -19.99
C GLN A 146 -8.60 15.75 -18.84
N TRP A 147 -7.99 15.08 -17.87
CA TRP A 147 -7.28 15.74 -16.79
C TRP A 147 -6.08 16.55 -17.31
N TYR A 148 -5.29 15.99 -18.23
CA TYR A 148 -4.12 16.63 -18.83
C TYR A 148 -4.50 17.88 -19.64
N GLU A 149 -5.53 17.78 -20.49
CA GLU A 149 -6.05 18.91 -21.27
C GLU A 149 -6.62 20.02 -20.38
N LYS A 150 -7.28 19.66 -19.27
CA LYS A 150 -7.84 20.60 -18.30
C LYS A 150 -6.77 21.40 -17.55
N HIS A 151 -5.63 20.77 -17.24
CA HIS A 151 -4.57 21.38 -16.43
C HIS A 151 -3.43 21.98 -17.27
N LYS A 152 -3.53 21.93 -18.60
CA LYS A 152 -2.62 22.57 -19.57
C LYS A 152 -1.16 22.52 -19.14
N ILE A 153 -0.64 21.31 -18.94
CA ILE A 153 0.80 21.12 -18.71
C ILE A 153 1.50 21.26 -20.07
N ILE A 154 1.59 22.51 -20.54
CA ILE A 154 2.53 23.22 -21.45
C ILE A 154 2.04 24.69 -21.48
#